data_AF-A0A950GE78-F1
#
_entry.id   AF-A0A950GE78-F1
#
_cell.length_a   1.000
_cell.length_b   1.000
_cell.length_c   1.000
_cell.angle_alpha   90.00
_cell.angle_beta   90.00
_cell.angle_gamma   90.00
#
_symmetry.space_group_name_H-M   'P 1'
#
loop_
_entity.id
_entity.type
_entity.pdbx_description
1 polymer ?
#
loop_
_entity_poly.entity_id
_entity_poly.type
_entity_poly.pdbx_seq_one_letter_code
_entity_poly.pdbx_strand_id
1 'polypeptide(L)' 'MKLAATAMALSLAAFTAAHAQSITGAGSTFAAPIYAKWADAASATSGVKLNYQAIGSG' A
#
# COMPACT_ATOMS: atom_id res chain seq x y z
N MET A 1 28.26 5.80 27.12
CA MET A 1 28.27 5.17 25.78
C MET A 1 27.18 4.11 25.61
N LYS A 2 26.98 3.19 26.57
CA LYS A 2 25.90 2.18 26.50
C LYS A 2 24.49 2.77 26.28
N LEU A 3 24.12 3.81 27.04
CA LEU A 3 22.80 4.46 26.93
C LEU A 3 22.51 5.09 25.54
N ALA A 4 23.52 5.68 24.90
CA ALA A 4 23.38 6.28 23.58
C ALA A 4 23.20 5.22 22.48
N ALA A 5 23.90 4.09 22.61
CA ALA A 5 23.75 2.95 21.69
C ALA A 5 22.36 2.32 21.81
N THR A 6 21.81 2.20 23.03
CA THR A 6 20.45 1.67 23.24
C THR A 6 19.37 2.59 22.69
N ALA A 7 19.52 3.92 22.85
CA ALA A 7 18.59 4.90 22.29
C ALA A 7 18.57 4.90 20.76
N MET A 8 19.75 4.73 20.13
CA MET A 8 19.88 4.63 18.67
C MET A 8 19.30 3.31 18.13
N ALA A 9 19.46 2.19 18.85
CA ALA A 9 18.83 0.93 18.45
C ALA A 9 17.29 1.00 18.51
N LEU A 10 16.72 1.68 19.52
CA LEU A 10 15.27 1.89 19.62
C LEU A 10 14.73 2.80 18.51
N SER A 11 15.46 3.85 18.15
CA SER A 11 15.02 4.75 17.08
C SER A 11 15.05 4.07 15.71
N LEU A 12 16.03 3.21 15.42
CA LEU A 12 16.03 2.41 14.19
C LEU A 12 14.88 1.39 14.14
N ALA A 13 14.49 0.81 15.27
CA ALA A 13 13.37 -0.15 15.32
C ALA A 13 12.02 0.52 14.99
N ALA A 14 11.83 1.81 15.30
CA ALA A 14 10.61 2.55 15.03
C ALA A 14 10.34 2.79 13.52
N PHE A 15 11.34 2.61 12.65
CA PHE A 15 11.21 2.86 11.20
C PHE A 15 10.77 1.63 10.39
N THR A 16 10.38 0.50 11.01
CA THR A 16 10.36 -0.81 10.32
C THR A 16 8.99 -1.41 9.98
N ALA A 17 7.91 -0.65 9.89
CA ALA A 17 6.62 -1.21 9.45
C ALA A 17 5.93 -0.38 8.35
N ALA A 18 6.28 -0.66 7.10
CA ALA A 18 5.42 -0.29 5.98
C ALA A 18 4.20 -1.23 5.98
N HIS A 19 3.04 -0.72 6.37
CA HIS A 19 1.80 -1.51 6.38
C HIS A 19 1.18 -1.54 4.98
N ALA A 20 0.84 -2.75 4.53
CA ALA A 20 0.08 -2.97 3.31
C ALA A 20 -1.27 -2.24 3.38
N GLN A 21 -1.46 -1.23 2.53
CA GLN A 21 -2.65 -0.38 2.54
C GLN A 21 -3.77 -1.00 1.71
N SER A 22 -5.01 -0.88 2.18
CA SER A 22 -6.20 -1.23 1.38
C SER A 22 -6.82 0.04 0.81
N ILE A 23 -7.02 0.07 -0.50
CA ILE A 23 -7.57 1.20 -1.25
C ILE A 23 -8.92 0.77 -1.80
N THR A 24 -9.95 1.59 -1.60
CA THR A 24 -11.26 1.40 -2.23
C THR A 24 -11.52 2.56 -3.19
N GLY A 25 -12.01 2.26 -4.39
CA GLY A 25 -12.36 3.26 -5.39
C GLY A 25 -13.54 2.81 -6.23
N ALA A 26 -14.16 3.76 -6.92
CA ALA A 26 -15.22 3.49 -7.88
C ALA A 26 -15.07 4.43 -9.09
N GLY A 27 -15.52 4.00 -10.27
CA GLY A 27 -15.53 4.86 -11.45
C GLY A 27 -15.63 4.12 -12.78
N SER A 28 -14.93 4.67 -13.78
CA SER A 28 -14.96 4.21 -15.18
C SER A 28 -14.81 2.70 -15.34
N THR A 29 -15.86 2.09 -15.89
CA THR A 29 -15.87 0.68 -16.29
C THR A 29 -14.84 0.38 -17.37
N PHE A 30 -14.54 1.36 -18.24
CA PHE A 30 -13.55 1.20 -19.29
C PHE A 30 -12.12 1.09 -18.73
N ALA A 31 -11.80 1.86 -17.68
CA ALA A 31 -10.46 1.84 -17.07
C ALA A 31 -10.28 0.67 -16.08
N ALA A 32 -11.36 0.02 -15.64
CA ALA A 32 -11.33 -1.04 -14.64
C ALA A 32 -10.32 -2.17 -14.94
N PRO A 33 -10.19 -2.69 -16.17
CA PRO A 33 -9.20 -3.74 -16.47
C PRO A 33 -7.75 -3.27 -16.30
N ILE A 34 -7.47 -1.99 -16.55
CA ILE A 34 -6.15 -1.39 -16.37
C ILE A 34 -5.82 -1.33 -14.87
N TYR A 35 -6.77 -0.84 -14.06
CA TYR A 35 -6.60 -0.77 -12.61
C TYR A 35 -6.44 -2.15 -11.97
N ALA A 36 -7.14 -3.17 -12.48
CA ALA A 36 -6.95 -4.56 -12.03
C ALA A 36 -5.50 -5.02 -12.26
N LYS A 37 -4.94 -4.78 -13.45
CA LYS A 37 -3.54 -5.15 -13.75
C LYS A 37 -2.53 -4.43 -12.88
N TRP A 38 -2.76 -3.14 -12.61
CA TRP A 38 -1.90 -2.39 -11.69
C TRP A 38 -2.04 -2.86 -10.24
N ALA A 39 -3.26 -3.23 -9.82
CA ALA A 39 -3.50 -3.77 -8.48
C ALA A 39 -2.79 -5.11 -8.25
N ASP A 40 -2.77 -6.00 -9.25
CA ASP A 40 -2.03 -7.26 -9.17
C ASP A 40 -0.54 -7.01 -8.95
N ALA A 41 0.04 -6.09 -9.73
CA ALA A 41 1.44 -5.71 -9.61
C ALA A 41 1.76 -5.04 -8.26
N ALA A 42 0.90 -4.13 -7.80
CA ALA A 42 1.05 -3.47 -6.51
C ALA A 42 0.92 -4.45 -5.35
N SER A 43 -0.02 -5.40 -5.42
CA SER A 43 -0.19 -6.46 -4.43
C SER A 43 1.04 -7.34 -4.33
N ALA A 44 1.63 -7.72 -5.47
CA ALA A 44 2.82 -8.57 -5.51
C ALA A 44 4.08 -7.88 -4.95
N THR A 45 4.20 -6.55 -5.11
CA THR A 45 5.41 -5.80 -4.74
C THR A 45 5.34 -5.16 -3.36
N SER A 46 4.16 -4.69 -2.96
CA SER A 46 3.97 -3.86 -1.76
C SER A 46 2.89 -4.39 -0.81
N GLY A 47 2.17 -5.45 -1.21
CA GLY A 47 1.03 -5.97 -0.47
C GLY A 47 -0.22 -5.07 -0.52
N VAL A 48 -0.17 -3.94 -1.23
CA VAL A 48 -1.30 -3.01 -1.36
C VAL A 48 -2.45 -3.68 -2.09
N LYS A 49 -3.64 -3.63 -1.49
CA LYS A 49 -4.87 -4.21 -2.04
C LYS A 49 -5.76 -3.12 -2.62
N LEU A 50 -6.27 -3.33 -3.83
CA LEU A 50 -7.27 -2.46 -4.44
C LEU A 50 -8.63 -3.14 -4.52
N ASN A 51 -9.66 -2.45 -4.05
CA ASN A 51 -11.06 -2.80 -4.24
C ASN A 51 -11.70 -1.73 -5.15
N TYR A 52 -11.79 -2.01 -6.45
CA TYR A 52 -12.30 -1.07 -7.45
C TYR A 52 -13.70 -1.47 -7.94
N GLN A 53 -14.65 -0.54 -7.86
CA GLN A 53 -16.01 -0.71 -8.34
C GLN A 53 -16.20 -0.03 -9.70
N ALA A 54 -16.43 -0.84 -10.72
CA ALA A 54 -16.69 -0.37 -12.08
C ALA A 54 -18.16 0.07 -12.24
N ILE A 55 -18.50 1.27 -11.76
CA ILE A 55 -19.88 1.80 -11.73
C ILE A 55 -20.18 2.81 -12.84
N GLY A 56 -19.20 3.18 -13.66
CA GLY A 56 -19.32 4.24 -14.66
C GLY A 56 -18.56 5.50 -14.26
N SER A 57 -18.31 6.40 -15.21
CA SER A 57 -17.44 7.58 -15.02
C SER A 57 -18.14 8.79 -14.37
N GLY A 58 -19.33 8.62 -13.77
CA GLY A 58 -20.21 9.70 -13.33
C GLY A 58 -20.92 9.38 -12.02
#